data_AF-A0A7S0L3T3-F1
#
_entry.id   AF-A0A7S0L3T3-F1
#
_cell.length_a   1.000
_cell.length_b   1.000
_cell.length_c   1.000
_cell.angle_alpha   90.00
_cell.angle_beta   90.00
_cell.angle_gamma   90.00
#
_symmetry.space_group_name_H-M   'P 1'
#
loop_
_entity.id
_entity.type
_entity.pdbx_description
1 polymer ?
#
loop_
_entity_poly.entity_id
_entity_poly.type
_entity_poly.pdbx_seq_one_letter_code
_entity_poly.pdbx_strand_id
1 'polypeptide(L)'
;AGAIMWGGAIYVAQGGTGGHSRRHGASAYRGLSRLEPSSCTWEEVGRPPQFARDHFLASLIGSTLVLAGGRESSRDEHILRHNVPPVELLDLEETRPHPRVAARGWR
;
A
#
# COMPACT_ATOMS: atom_id res chain seq x y z
N ALA A 1 0.00 5.44 -4.48
CA ALA A 1 -0.65 4.43 -3.64
C ALA A 1 -1.60 3.64 -4.53
N GLY A 2 -1.93 2.42 -4.14
CA GLY A 2 -3.01 1.65 -4.75
C GLY A 2 -4.18 1.53 -3.78
N ALA A 3 -5.41 1.56 -4.27
CA ALA A 3 -6.60 1.42 -3.45
C ALA A 3 -7.57 0.40 -4.07
N ILE A 4 -8.15 -0.46 -3.22
CA ILE A 4 -9.19 -1.42 -3.61
C ILE A 4 -10.32 -1.41 -2.57
N MET A 5 -11.46 -1.99 -2.93
CA MET A 5 -12.57 -2.24 -1.99
C MET A 5 -12.77 -3.75 -1.82
N TRP A 6 -12.83 -4.21 -0.57
CA TRP A 6 -13.09 -5.62 -0.24
C TRP A 6 -13.81 -5.73 1.10
N GLY A 7 -14.83 -6.59 1.19
CA GLY A 7 -15.60 -6.80 2.42
C GLY A 7 -16.25 -5.52 2.99
N GLY A 8 -16.64 -4.58 2.13
CA GLY A 8 -17.22 -3.28 2.53
C GLY A 8 -16.21 -2.22 3.00
N ALA A 9 -14.92 -2.56 3.07
CA ALA A 9 -13.86 -1.65 3.48
C ALA A 9 -12.98 -1.23 2.30
N ILE A 10 -12.33 -0.07 2.43
CA ILE A 10 -11.32 0.40 1.47
C ILE A 10 -9.95 0.03 2.00
N TYR A 11 -9.14 -0.67 1.20
CA TYR A 11 -7.75 -0.95 1.52
C TYR A 11 -6.87 -0.02 0.71
N VAL A 12 -5.91 0.62 1.37
CA VAL A 12 -4.88 1.44 0.73
C VAL A 12 -3.54 0.77 0.94
N ALA A 13 -2.95 0.35 -0.16
CA ALA A 13 -1.62 -0.24 -0.19
C ALA A 13 -0.61 0.85 -0.58
N GLN A 14 0.44 1.00 0.24
CA GLN A 14 1.74 1.58 -0.14
C GLN A 14 1.65 2.96 -0.81
N GLY A 15 2.70 3.37 -1.55
CA GLY A 15 2.78 4.66 -2.21
C GLY A 15 4.06 5.42 -1.86
N GLY A 16 4.16 6.65 -2.35
CA GLY A 16 5.29 7.53 -2.08
C GLY A 16 5.00 8.49 -0.92
N THR A 17 5.99 8.71 -0.07
CA THR A 17 6.04 9.77 0.96
C THR A 17 7.16 10.75 0.63
N GLY A 18 7.17 11.95 1.21
CA GLY A 18 8.27 12.91 1.00
C GLY A 18 8.34 13.52 -0.40
N GLY A 19 7.21 13.57 -1.12
CA GLY A 19 7.10 14.24 -2.41
C GLY A 19 7.65 13.43 -3.60
N HIS A 20 8.15 14.13 -4.62
CA HIS A 20 8.35 13.56 -5.95
C HIS A 20 9.79 13.11 -6.25
N SER A 21 10.79 13.65 -5.54
CA SER A 21 12.21 13.41 -5.83
C SER A 21 13.00 13.13 -4.56
N ARG A 22 14.07 12.31 -4.66
CA ARG A 22 14.93 11.93 -3.53
C ARG A 22 15.47 13.14 -2.77
N ARG A 23 15.86 14.21 -3.49
CA ARG A 23 16.31 15.48 -2.90
C ARG A 23 15.29 16.18 -2.00
N HIS A 24 14.00 15.83 -2.11
CA HIS A 24 12.92 16.35 -1.27
C HIS A 24 12.46 15.32 -0.22
N GLY A 25 13.19 14.20 -0.06
CA GLY A 25 12.86 13.15 0.89
C GLY A 25 11.95 12.05 0.35
N ALA A 26 11.79 11.92 -0.97
CA ALA A 26 10.89 10.92 -1.53
C ALA A 26 11.33 9.49 -1.19
N SER A 27 10.39 8.69 -0.67
CA SER A 27 10.60 7.27 -0.32
C SER A 27 9.31 6.47 -0.54
N ALA A 28 9.44 5.15 -0.71
CA ALA A 28 8.28 4.26 -0.84
C ALA A 28 7.86 3.78 0.55
N TYR A 29 6.56 3.81 0.82
CA TYR A 29 5.98 3.34 2.07
C TYR A 29 5.58 1.87 1.95
N ARG A 30 6.00 1.07 2.94
CA ARG A 30 5.67 -0.35 3.04
C ARG A 30 4.58 -0.56 4.09
N GLY A 31 3.32 -0.37 3.69
CA GLY A 31 2.19 -0.62 4.56
C GLY A 31 0.91 -0.93 3.80
N LEU A 32 -0.06 -1.47 4.52
CA LEU A 32 -1.41 -1.73 4.08
C LEU A 32 -2.34 -1.23 5.17
N SER A 33 -3.26 -0.34 4.82
CA SER A 33 -4.23 0.21 5.76
C SER A 33 -5.64 -0.10 5.30
N ARG A 34 -6.54 -0.35 6.24
CA ARG A 34 -7.97 -0.54 6.01
C ARG A 34 -8.74 0.66 6.56
N LEU A 35 -9.64 1.19 5.74
CA LEU A 35 -10.62 2.22 6.10
C LEU A 35 -11.99 1.57 6.16
N GLU A 36 -12.64 1.65 7.32
CA GLU A 36 -14.07 1.38 7.46
C GLU A 36 -14.85 2.66 7.07
N PRO A 37 -15.56 2.68 5.93
CA PRO A 37 -16.18 3.91 5.42
C PRO A 37 -17.32 4.41 6.30
N SER A 38 -18.02 3.49 6.99
CA SER A 38 -19.17 3.85 7.83
C SER A 38 -18.78 4.68 9.06
N SER A 39 -17.61 4.42 9.62
CA SER A 39 -17.08 5.10 10.81
C SER A 39 -15.91 6.05 10.51
N CYS A 40 -15.43 6.10 9.27
CA CYS A 40 -14.21 6.79 8.86
C CYS A 40 -12.98 6.41 9.70
N THR A 41 -12.92 5.16 10.20
CA THR A 41 -11.81 4.68 11.01
C THR A 41 -10.78 3.96 10.17
N TRP A 42 -9.51 4.31 10.40
CA TRP A 42 -8.36 3.66 9.78
C TRP A 42 -7.72 2.68 10.74
N GLU A 43 -7.25 1.56 10.21
CA GLU A 43 -6.41 0.60 10.91
C GLU A 43 -5.27 0.13 10.02
N GLU A 44 -4.12 -0.18 10.63
CA GLU A 44 -3.01 -0.81 9.92
C GLU A 44 -3.23 -2.32 9.89
N VAL A 45 -3.02 -2.91 8.72
CA VAL A 45 -3.19 -4.35 8.50
C VAL A 45 -1.88 -5.04 8.86
N GLY A 46 -1.94 -6.03 9.75
CA GLY A 46 -0.76 -6.63 10.40
C GLY A 46 0.22 -7.36 9.47
N ARG A 47 -0.17 -7.64 8.23
CA ARG A 47 0.69 -8.27 7.22
C ARG A 47 0.84 -7.34 6.00
N PRO A 48 1.82 -6.43 6.02
CA PRO A 48 2.08 -5.56 4.88
C PRO A 48 2.72 -6.35 3.72
N PRO A 49 2.71 -5.80 2.49
CA PRO A 49 3.45 -6.35 1.36
C PRO A 49 4.94 -6.54 1.68
N GLN A 50 5.61 -7.44 0.95
CA GLN A 50 7.03 -7.74 1.12
C GLN A 50 7.92 -6.56 0.70
N PHE A 51 7.62 -5.89 -0.42
CA PHE A 51 8.47 -4.82 -0.96
C PHE A 51 7.79 -3.46 -0.90
N ALA A 52 8.51 -2.38 -0.60
CA ALA A 52 7.97 -1.02 -0.72
C ALA A 52 7.86 -0.61 -2.21
N ARG A 53 6.74 0.00 -2.62
CA ARG A 53 6.56 0.50 -4.01
C ARG A 53 5.67 1.74 -4.09
N ASP A 54 5.92 2.55 -5.12
CA ASP A 54 5.05 3.59 -5.64
C ASP A 54 4.83 3.42 -7.16
N HIS A 55 3.94 4.20 -7.77
CA HIS A 55 3.64 4.15 -9.22
C HIS A 55 3.31 2.75 -9.77
N PHE A 56 2.51 1.98 -9.04
CA PHE A 56 2.07 0.63 -9.39
C PHE A 56 0.56 0.58 -9.61
N LEU A 57 0.07 -0.56 -10.10
CA LEU A 57 -1.35 -0.87 -10.18
C LEU A 57 -1.77 -1.80 -9.03
N ALA A 58 -2.87 -1.47 -8.37
CA ALA A 58 -3.55 -2.38 -7.45
C ALA A 58 -4.81 -2.92 -8.11
N SER A 59 -5.06 -4.21 -7.95
CA SER A 59 -6.28 -4.88 -8.41
C SER A 59 -6.69 -5.94 -7.41
N LEU A 60 -7.96 -6.34 -7.46
CA LEU A 60 -8.52 -7.36 -6.59
C LEU A 60 -9.10 -8.48 -7.46
N ILE A 61 -8.69 -9.72 -7.17
CA ILE A 61 -9.22 -10.93 -7.81
C ILE A 61 -9.66 -11.87 -6.68
N GLY A 62 -10.97 -12.02 -6.49
CA GLY A 62 -11.49 -12.73 -5.31
C GLY A 62 -11.10 -12.00 -4.03
N SER A 63 -10.40 -12.68 -3.12
CA SER A 63 -9.77 -12.09 -1.92
C SER A 63 -8.31 -11.67 -2.15
N THR A 64 -7.74 -11.93 -3.33
CA THR A 64 -6.32 -11.65 -3.60
C THR A 64 -6.11 -10.22 -4.08
N LEU A 65 -5.41 -9.42 -3.27
CA LEU A 65 -4.84 -8.15 -3.66
C LEU A 65 -3.60 -8.40 -4.55
N VAL A 66 -3.66 -7.87 -5.77
CA VAL A 66 -2.59 -7.93 -6.77
C VAL A 66 -1.92 -6.56 -6.86
N LEU A 67 -0.61 -6.51 -6.59
CA LEU A 67 0.22 -5.32 -6.69
C LEU A 67 1.18 -5.48 -7.86
N ALA A 68 0.86 -4.88 -9.01
CA ALA A 68 1.61 -5.07 -10.25
C ALA A 68 2.52 -3.88 -10.56
N GLY A 69 3.80 -4.19 -10.76
CA GLY A 69 4.85 -3.25 -11.15
C GLY A 69 5.11 -2.14 -10.12
N GLY A 70 5.44 -0.97 -10.64
CA GLY A 70 5.90 0.16 -9.85
C GLY A 70 7.36 0.06 -9.46
N ARG A 71 7.76 1.01 -8.63
CA ARG A 71 9.17 1.26 -8.33
C ARG A 71 9.38 1.60 -6.87
N GLU A 72 10.58 1.37 -6.38
CA GLU A 72 11.01 1.95 -5.12
C GLU A 72 11.43 3.40 -5.39
N SER A 73 10.85 4.38 -4.69
CA SER A 73 11.18 5.78 -4.92
C SER A 73 12.59 6.11 -4.46
N SER A 74 13.51 6.13 -5.42
CA SER A 74 14.52 7.17 -5.53
C SER A 74 14.74 7.47 -7.02
N ARG A 75 14.45 8.71 -7.45
CA ARG A 75 14.76 9.16 -8.82
C ARG A 75 16.24 9.48 -8.92
N ASP A 76 16.98 8.65 -9.63
CA ASP A 76 17.99 9.11 -10.57
C ASP A 76 17.36 9.20 -11.98
N GLU A 77 18.12 9.61 -12.99
CA GLU A 77 17.63 9.83 -14.36
C GLU A 77 17.17 8.53 -15.06
N HIS A 78 17.31 7.38 -14.41
CA HIS A 78 17.09 6.06 -14.98
C HIS A 78 15.80 5.40 -14.44
N ILE A 79 14.66 5.97 -14.83
CA ILE A 79 13.30 5.58 -14.38
C ILE A 79 12.90 4.12 -14.59
N LEU A 80 13.56 3.37 -15.50
CA LEU A 80 13.26 1.96 -15.77
C LEU A 80 14.11 0.97 -14.94
N ARG A 81 15.11 1.45 -14.18
CA ARG A 81 16.03 0.58 -13.41
C ARG A 81 15.53 0.22 -12.01
N HIS A 82 14.50 0.92 -11.51
CA HIS A 82 14.01 0.79 -10.14
C HIS A 82 12.73 -0.04 -10.01
N ASN A 83 12.43 -0.90 -11.00
CA ASN A 83 11.25 -1.75 -10.96
C ASN A 83 11.36 -2.75 -9.79
N VAL A 84 10.32 -2.77 -8.96
CA VAL A 84 10.11 -3.79 -7.93
C VAL A 84 9.60 -5.07 -8.64
N PRO A 85 9.78 -6.30 -8.09
CA PRO A 85 9.27 -7.53 -8.70
C PRO A 85 7.89 -7.39 -9.34
N PRO A 86 7.67 -8.07 -10.49
CA PRO A 86 6.61 -7.73 -11.43
C PRO A 86 5.22 -7.75 -10.79
N VAL A 87 4.99 -8.66 -9.83
CA VAL A 87 3.72 -8.79 -9.11
C VAL A 87 3.97 -9.26 -7.67
N GLU A 88 3.25 -8.67 -6.70
CA GLU A 88 3.03 -9.23 -5.36
C GLU A 88 1.57 -9.60 -5.18
N LEU A 89 1.31 -10.72 -4.50
CA LEU A 89 -0.02 -11.25 -4.22
C LEU A 89 -0.21 -11.36 -2.71
N LEU A 90 -1.29 -10.77 -2.19
CA LEU A 90 -1.68 -10.85 -0.79
C LEU A 90 -3.11 -11.37 -0.70
N ASP A 91 -3.35 -12.45 0.02
CA ASP A 91 -4.72 -12.90 0.31
C ASP A 91 -5.28 -12.13 1.50
N LEU A 92 -6.33 -11.34 1.25
CA LEU A 92 -6.91 -10.48 2.27
C LEU A 92 -7.62 -11.27 3.39
N GLU A 93 -8.02 -12.51 3.14
CA GLU A 93 -8.53 -13.40 4.19
C GLU A 93 -7.45 -13.78 5.21
N GLU A 94 -6.20 -13.97 4.76
CA GLU A 94 -5.06 -14.26 5.63
C GLU A 94 -4.51 -13.02 6.32
N THR A 95 -4.83 -11.82 5.81
CA THR A 95 -4.34 -10.54 6.37
C THR A 95 -5.28 -9.91 7.40
N ARG A 96 -6.32 -10.62 7.87
CA ARG A 96 -7.32 -10.04 8.79
C ARG A 96 -6.66 -9.28 9.96
N PRO A 97 -7.16 -8.08 10.32
CA PRO A 97 -6.58 -7.27 11.38
C PRO A 97 -6.48 -8.05 12.69
N HIS A 98 -5.33 -7.95 13.37
CA HIS A 98 -5.25 -8.34 14.77
C HIS A 98 -6.14 -7.39 15.61
N PRO A 99 -6.97 -7.90 16.53
CA PRO A 99 -7.78 -7.02 17.37
C PRO A 99 -6.88 -6.26 18.35
N ARG A 100 -6.78 -4.93 18.15
CA ARG A 100 -6.26 -3.81 19.00
C ARG A 100 -5.18 -3.01 18.26
N VAL A 101 -5.16 -1.68 18.18
CA VAL A 101 -5.75 -0.56 18.95
C VAL A 101 -6.27 0.47 17.93
N ALA A 102 -7.46 1.04 18.16
CA ALA A 102 -7.94 2.17 17.37
C ALA A 102 -6.94 3.35 17.51
N ALA A 103 -6.11 3.56 16.50
CA ALA A 103 -5.27 4.74 16.42
C ALA A 103 -6.20 5.94 16.20
N ARG A 104 -6.29 6.81 17.22
CA ARG A 104 -7.00 8.09 17.11
C ARG A 104 -6.39 8.87 15.96
N GLY A 105 -7.27 9.39 15.11
CA GLY A 105 -6.95 10.01 13.83
C GLY A 105 -5.80 11.02 13.87
N TRP A 106 -5.05 11.01 12.78
CA TRP A 106 -4.06 12.03 12.46
C TRP A 106 -4.78 13.38 12.29
N ARG A 107 -4.44 14.35 13.14
CA ARG A 107 -4.75 15.77 12.96
C ARG A 107 -3.61 16.44 12.21
#